data_AF-U1MNW9-F1
#
_entry.id   AF-U1MNW9-F1
#
_cell.length_a   1.000
_cell.length_b   1.000
_cell.length_c   1.000
_cell.angle_alpha   90.00
_cell.angle_beta   90.00
_cell.angle_gamma   90.00
#
_symmetry.space_group_name_H-M   'P 1'
#
loop_
_entity.id
_entity.type
_entity.pdbx_description
1 polymer ?
#
loop_
_entity_poly.entity_id
_entity_poly.type
_entity_poly.pdbx_seq_one_letter_code
_entity_poly.pdbx_strand_id
1 'polypeptide(L)'
;MADVVVDTSTVVKWYIPEQHHEQARALRDDFLNGKHDLCAPALMPFEAVNALNYSGHYDGERLHEAAHSLDNYGIELVSFGSVGPVAEIVSTVDITSLRRTCRRTRRDSVHR
;
A
#
# COMPACT_ATOMS: atom_id res chain seq x y z
N MET A 1 -18.02 -1.72 3.70
CA MET A 1 -17.05 -0.92 4.49
C MET A 1 -16.09 -1.95 5.03
N ALA A 2 -14.80 -1.80 4.74
CA ALA A 2 -13.83 -2.83 5.06
C ALA A 2 -13.94 -3.30 6.52
N ASP A 3 -13.98 -4.61 6.71
CA ASP A 3 -14.10 -5.25 8.02
C ASP A 3 -12.74 -5.63 8.59
N VAL A 4 -11.70 -5.66 7.75
CA VAL A 4 -10.32 -5.98 8.16
C VAL A 4 -9.33 -4.93 7.62
N VAL A 5 -8.54 -4.37 8.54
CA VAL A 5 -7.37 -3.55 8.19
C VAL A 5 -6.15 -4.46 8.10
N VAL A 6 -5.46 -4.47 6.96
CA VAL A 6 -4.22 -5.23 6.79
C VAL A 6 -2.99 -4.33 6.90
N ASP A 7 -2.00 -4.84 7.65
CA ASP A 7 -0.66 -4.26 7.71
C ASP A 7 0.21 -4.75 6.55
N THR A 8 1.24 -3.99 6.22
CA THR A 8 2.25 -4.33 5.21
C THR A 8 2.86 -5.70 5.47
N SER A 9 3.22 -6.01 6.73
CA SER A 9 3.86 -7.28 7.06
C SER A 9 2.97 -8.50 6.81
N THR A 10 1.65 -8.35 6.82
CA THR A 10 0.69 -9.39 6.44
C THR A 10 0.66 -9.59 4.93
N VAL A 11 0.70 -8.51 4.15
CA VAL A 11 0.70 -8.57 2.68
C VAL A 11 2.00 -9.17 2.16
N VAL A 12 3.16 -8.83 2.75
CA VAL A 12 4.48 -9.41 2.37
C VAL A 12 4.48 -10.94 2.49
N LYS A 13 3.80 -11.48 3.50
CA LYS A 13 3.64 -12.93 3.72
C LYS A 13 2.85 -13.65 2.61
N TRP A 14 2.14 -12.94 1.74
CA TRP A 14 1.51 -13.57 0.58
C TRP A 14 2.57 -14.03 -0.44
N TYR A 15 3.66 -13.28 -0.52
CA TYR A 15 4.74 -13.43 -1.50
C TYR A 15 5.90 -14.27 -0.94
N ILE A 16 6.27 -14.07 0.32
CA ILE A 16 7.41 -14.75 0.95
C ILE A 16 6.90 -15.83 1.93
N PRO A 17 7.38 -17.09 1.82
CA PRO A 17 7.00 -18.17 2.71
C PRO A 17 7.73 -18.09 4.07
N GLU A 18 7.37 -17.09 4.88
CA GLU A 18 7.89 -16.91 6.24
C GLU A 18 6.89 -17.39 7.32
N GLN A 19 7.21 -17.16 8.60
CA GLN A 19 6.31 -17.50 9.70
C GLN A 19 4.94 -16.82 9.49
N HIS A 20 3.87 -17.60 9.62
CA HIS A 20 2.49 -17.19 9.42
C HIS A 20 2.04 -16.94 7.96
N HIS A 21 2.83 -17.33 6.96
CA HIS A 21 2.45 -17.13 5.56
C HIS A 21 1.19 -17.90 5.15
N GLU A 22 0.93 -19.07 5.72
CA GLU A 22 -0.30 -19.85 5.45
C GLU A 22 -1.55 -19.10 5.92
N GLN A 23 -1.53 -18.53 7.12
CA GLN A 23 -2.62 -17.74 7.68
C GLN A 23 -2.83 -16.46 6.86
N ALA A 24 -1.74 -15.80 6.46
CA ALA A 24 -1.83 -14.61 5.61
C ALA A 24 -2.46 -14.93 4.24
N ARG A 25 -2.07 -16.06 3.63
CA ARG A 25 -2.66 -16.52 2.37
C ARG A 25 -4.11 -16.95 2.54
N ALA A 26 -4.48 -17.59 3.65
CA ALA A 26 -5.88 -17.90 3.94
C ALA A 26 -6.74 -16.63 4.04
N LEU A 27 -6.23 -15.56 4.69
CA LEU A 27 -6.92 -14.26 4.72
C LEU A 27 -7.06 -13.65 3.32
N ARG A 28 -6.01 -13.72 2.50
CA ARG A 28 -6.06 -13.26 1.10
C ARG A 28 -7.10 -14.02 0.30
N ASP A 29 -7.13 -15.34 0.44
CA ASP A 29 -8.04 -16.19 -0.31
C ASP A 29 -9.49 -15.95 0.15
N ASP A 30 -9.73 -15.75 1.45
CA ASP A 30 -11.03 -15.32 1.99
C ASP A 30 -11.46 -13.96 1.41
N PHE A 31 -10.54 -12.99 1.30
CA PHE A 31 -10.79 -11.70 0.64
C PHE A 31 -11.14 -11.86 -0.84
N LEU A 32 -10.36 -12.64 -1.58
CA LEU A 32 -10.63 -12.92 -3.00
C LEU A 32 -11.95 -13.64 -3.23
N ASN A 33 -12.38 -14.45 -2.26
CA ASN A 33 -13.67 -15.13 -2.26
C ASN A 33 -14.83 -14.25 -1.73
N GLY A 34 -14.58 -12.98 -1.41
CA GLY A 34 -15.59 -12.02 -0.96
C GLY A 34 -16.11 -12.26 0.46
N LYS A 35 -15.37 -13.02 1.29
CA LYS A 35 -15.74 -13.28 2.69
C LYS A 35 -15.37 -12.13 3.62
N HIS A 36 -14.33 -11.37 3.26
CA HIS A 36 -13.88 -10.17 3.95
C HIS A 36 -13.63 -9.06 2.94
N ASP A 37 -13.80 -7.82 3.37
CA ASP A 37 -13.40 -6.61 2.64
C ASP A 37 -12.12 -6.06 3.29
N LEU A 38 -11.01 -6.00 2.56
CA LEU A 38 -9.74 -5.50 3.10
C LEU A 38 -9.54 -4.01 2.81
N CYS A 39 -9.05 -3.28 3.82
CA CYS A 39 -8.45 -1.96 3.63
C CYS A 39 -7.04 -1.89 4.22
N ALA A 40 -6.25 -0.92 3.74
CA ALA A 40 -4.89 -0.68 4.21
C ALA A 40 -4.55 0.81 4.14
N PRO A 41 -3.56 1.29 4.91
CA PRO A 41 -2.99 2.61 4.68
C PRO A 41 -2.48 2.75 3.24
N ALA A 42 -2.65 3.93 2.63
CA ALA A 42 -2.12 4.20 1.28
C ALA A 42 -0.58 4.07 1.17
N LEU A 43 0.11 3.95 2.30
CA LEU A 43 1.54 3.64 2.38
C LEU A 43 1.87 2.18 2.07
N MET A 44 0.95 1.27 2.37
CA MET A 44 1.20 -0.17 2.40
C MET A 44 1.81 -0.71 1.10
N PRO A 45 1.34 -0.35 -0.12
CA PRO A 45 1.93 -0.87 -1.35
C PRO A 45 3.42 -0.51 -1.51
N PHE A 46 3.82 0.68 -1.06
CA PHE A 46 5.21 1.12 -1.13
C PHE A 46 6.09 0.34 -0.16
N GLU A 47 5.63 0.15 1.07
CA GLU A 47 6.35 -0.62 2.07
C GLU A 47 6.43 -2.11 1.68
N ALA A 48 5.37 -2.65 1.07
CA ALA A 48 5.35 -4.03 0.61
C ALA A 48 6.39 -4.25 -0.50
N VAL A 49 6.38 -3.41 -1.54
CA VAL A 49 7.39 -3.49 -2.61
C VAL A 49 8.80 -3.26 -2.07
N ASN A 50 8.98 -2.31 -1.14
CA ASN A 50 10.28 -2.08 -0.52
C ASN A 50 10.76 -3.30 0.29
N ALA A 51 9.88 -3.91 1.09
CA ALA A 51 10.20 -5.12 1.85
C ALA A 51 10.56 -6.29 0.93
N LEU A 52 9.84 -6.47 -0.19
CA LEU A 52 10.15 -7.50 -1.18
C LEU A 52 11.53 -7.28 -1.80
N ASN A 53 11.86 -6.04 -2.20
CA ASN A 53 13.17 -5.69 -2.76
C ASN A 53 14.33 -5.99 -1.80
N TYR A 54 14.17 -5.66 -0.51
CA TYR A 54 15.20 -5.89 0.51
C TYR A 54 15.18 -7.29 1.13
N SER A 55 14.18 -8.12 0.82
CA SER A 55 14.09 -9.49 1.32
C SER A 55 15.16 -10.44 0.75
N GLY A 56 15.79 -10.07 -0.37
CA GLY A 56 16.68 -10.95 -1.14
C GLY A 56 15.95 -12.03 -1.95
N HIS A 57 14.61 -12.10 -1.87
CA HIS A 57 13.81 -13.08 -2.61
C HIS A 57 13.21 -12.55 -3.90
N TYR A 58 13.26 -11.25 -4.18
CA TYR A 58 12.68 -10.60 -5.36
C TYR A 58 13.68 -9.62 -5.97
N ASP A 59 13.84 -9.67 -7.29
CA ASP A 59 14.68 -8.77 -8.07
C ASP A 59 14.00 -8.40 -9.41
N GLY A 60 14.46 -7.30 -10.02
CA GLY A 60 14.09 -6.87 -11.38
C GLY A 60 12.63 -7.12 -11.76
N GLU A 61 12.43 -8.06 -12.70
CA GLU A 61 11.12 -8.44 -13.22
C GLU A 61 10.17 -9.02 -12.17
N ARG A 62 10.67 -9.85 -11.24
CA ARG A 62 9.81 -10.45 -10.19
C ARG A 62 9.24 -9.37 -9.27
N LEU A 63 10.00 -8.31 -9.01
CA LEU A 63 9.53 -7.18 -8.21
C LEU A 63 8.45 -6.39 -8.96
N HIS A 64 8.62 -6.19 -10.27
CA HIS A 64 7.61 -5.58 -11.13
C HIS A 64 6.30 -6.39 -11.16
N GLU A 65 6.39 -7.71 -11.36
CA GLU A 65 5.24 -8.61 -11.32
C GLU A 65 4.52 -8.57 -9.96
N ALA A 66 5.28 -8.55 -8.86
CA ALA A 66 4.70 -8.46 -7.52
C ALA A 66 3.96 -7.13 -7.31
N ALA A 67 4.53 -6.01 -7.76
CA ALA A 67 3.90 -4.69 -7.67
C ALA A 67 2.59 -4.63 -8.49
N HIS A 68 2.59 -5.17 -9.71
CA HIS A 68 1.39 -5.25 -10.54
C HIS A 68 0.33 -6.18 -9.94
N SER A 69 0.73 -7.33 -9.41
CA SER A 69 -0.18 -8.23 -8.71
C SER A 69 -0.80 -7.57 -7.48
N LEU A 70 -0.04 -6.73 -6.76
CA LEU A 70 -0.53 -6.05 -5.56
C LEU A 70 -1.64 -5.04 -5.89
N ASP A 71 -1.45 -4.25 -6.95
CA ASP A 71 -2.46 -3.29 -7.44
C ASP A 71 -3.75 -4.01 -7.88
N ASN A 72 -3.61 -5.16 -8.55
CA ASN A 72 -4.73 -5.96 -9.04
C ASN A 72 -5.61 -6.58 -7.95
N TYR A 73 -5.14 -6.69 -6.69
CA TYR A 73 -5.97 -7.20 -5.60
C TYR A 73 -7.13 -6.27 -5.25
N GLY A 74 -7.04 -4.97 -5.56
CA GLY A 74 -8.14 -4.03 -5.30
C GLY A 74 -8.41 -3.76 -3.82
N ILE A 75 -7.40 -3.89 -2.96
CA ILE A 75 -7.49 -3.53 -1.54
C ILE A 75 -7.83 -2.04 -1.41
N GLU A 76 -8.80 -1.69 -0.56
CA GLU A 76 -9.18 -0.30 -0.33
C GLU A 76 -8.03 0.47 0.35
N LEU A 77 -7.44 1.46 -0.34
CA LEU A 77 -6.36 2.27 0.22
C LEU A 77 -6.89 3.53 0.90
N VAL A 78 -6.69 3.61 2.22
CA VAL A 78 -7.13 4.72 3.06
C VAL A 78 -6.05 5.79 3.13
N SER A 79 -6.42 7.03 2.78
CA SER A 79 -5.53 8.19 2.81
C SER A 79 -5.19 8.63 4.23
N PHE A 80 -4.03 9.25 4.42
CA PHE A 80 -3.59 9.82 5.71
C PHE A 80 -4.44 10.99 6.19
N GLY A 81 -5.32 11.56 5.36
CA GLY A 81 -6.15 12.70 5.75
C GLY A 81 -7.15 12.42 6.88
N SER A 82 -7.42 11.14 7.17
CA SER A 82 -8.42 10.69 8.13
C SER A 82 -7.88 10.33 9.53
N VAL A 83 -6.59 10.56 9.81
CA VAL A 83 -5.97 10.16 11.11
C VAL A 83 -6.03 11.23 12.22
N GLY A 84 -6.92 12.22 12.08
CA GLY A 84 -7.23 13.19 13.14
C GLY A 84 -6.01 14.03 13.59
N PRO A 85 -5.74 14.19 14.90
CA PRO A 85 -4.66 15.03 15.41
C PRO A 85 -3.26 14.67 14.89
N VAL A 86 -3.03 13.41 14.52
CA VAL A 86 -1.76 12.98 13.94
C VAL A 86 -1.54 13.65 12.57
N ALA A 87 -2.59 13.75 11.75
CA ALA A 87 -2.50 14.42 10.44
C ALA A 87 -2.23 15.91 10.59
N GLU A 88 -2.84 16.53 11.61
CA GLU A 88 -2.65 17.94 11.95
C GLU A 88 -1.21 18.23 12.38
N ILE A 89 -0.67 17.44 13.32
CA ILE A 89 0.71 17.59 13.79
C ILE A 89 1.69 17.36 12.66
N VAL A 90 1.53 16.29 11.87
CA VAL A 90 2.40 16.00 10.72
C VAL A 90 2.46 17.18 9.74
N SER A 91 1.33 17.85 9.50
CA SER A 91 1.29 19.03 8.64
C SER A 91 1.92 20.29 9.26
N THR A 92 2.07 20.31 10.59
CA THR A 92 2.56 21.47 11.36
C THR A 92 4.06 21.40 11.64
N VAL A 93 4.59 20.21 11.92
CA VAL A 93 6.00 20.02 12.33
C VAL A 93 6.93 19.49 11.23
N ASP A 94 6.56 19.66 9.97
CA ASP A 94 7.35 19.26 8.78
C ASP A 94 7.83 17.79 8.86
N ILE A 95 6.93 16.91 9.35
CA ILE A 95 7.19 15.47 9.31
C ILE A 95 6.98 15.00 7.87
N THR A 96 8.01 14.36 7.30
CA THR A 96 7.93 13.76 5.97
C THR A 96 6.79 12.75 5.93
N SER A 97 5.74 13.07 5.17
CA SER A 97 4.62 12.18 4.90
C SER A 97 4.46 11.98 3.40
N LEU A 98 4.11 10.77 3.00
CA LEU A 98 3.81 10.42 1.61
C LEU A 98 2.45 11.02 1.22
N ARG A 99 2.44 12.33 0.96
CA ARG A 99 1.27 13.05 0.48
C ARG A 99 1.34 13.06 -1.04
N ARG A 100 0.30 12.56 -1.73
CA ARG A 100 0.14 12.83 -3.17
C ARG A 100 -0.13 14.33 -3.35
N THR A 101 0.89 15.16 -3.32
CA THR A 101 0.80 16.53 -3.84
C THR A 101 0.88 16.45 -5.35
N CYS A 102 -0.27 16.28 -6.00
CA CYS A 102 -0.39 16.61 -7.40
C CYS A 102 -0.25 18.14 -7.51
N ARG A 103 0.98 18.65 -7.63
CA ARG A 103 1.21 19.99 -8.16
C ARG A 103 0.80 19.93 -9.63
N ARG A 104 -0.47 20.26 -9.93
CA ARG A 104 -0.83 20.74 -11.27
C ARG A 104 0.02 21.98 -11.51
N THR A 105 1.16 21.82 -12.17
CA THR A 105 1.80 22.94 -12.84
C THR A 105 0.78 23.45 -13.85
N ARG A 106 0.21 24.63 -13.59
CA ARG A 106 -0.47 25.38 -14.64
C ARG A 106 0.57 25.58 -15.73
N ARG A 107 0.44 24.86 -16.85
CA ARG A 107 1.05 25.33 -18.10
C ARG A 107 0.27 26.57 -18.48
N ASP A 108 0.82 27.73 -18.16
CA ASP A 108 0.38 28.96 -18.79
C ASP A 108 0.59 28.80 -20.29
N SER A 109 -0.51 28.75 -21.02
CA SER A 109 -0.55 28.80 -22.47
C SER A 109 -0.02 30.15 -22.92
N VAL A 110 1.28 30.22 -23.25
CA VAL A 110 1.80 31.32 -24.04
C VAL A 110 1.41 31.07 -25.49
N HIS A 111 0.32 31.71 -25.92
CA HIS A 111 0.08 32.02 -27.32
C HIS A 111 1.20 32.95 -27.81
N ARG A 112 2.00 32.48 -28.77
CA ARG A 112 2.56 33.28 -29.87
C ARG A 112 2.66 32.41 -31.10
#